data_AF-A0A7C6UFT9-F1
#
_entry.id   AF-A0A7C6UFT9-F1
#
_cell.length_a   1.000
_cell.length_b   1.000
_cell.length_c   1.000
_cell.angle_alpha   90.00
_cell.angle_beta   90.00
_cell.angle_gamma   90.00
#
_symmetry.space_group_name_H-M   'P 1'
#
loop_
_entity.id
_entity.type
_entity.pdbx_description
1 polymer ?
#
loop_
_entity_poly.entity_id
_entity_poly.type
_entity_poly.pdbx_seq_one_letter_code
_entity_poly.pdbx_strand_id
1 'polypeptide(L)' 'MKKYTQEELAGAIRAISSLASKCEKVRKKFAAGTSQHTLLKNRVRALRISLALLKNEKAKSCETGDS' A
#
# COMPACT_ATOMS: atom_id res chain seq x y z
N MET A 1 -17.41 4.23 13.42
CA MET A 1 -16.01 4.03 12.96
C MET A 1 -15.26 5.34 13.12
N LYS A 2 -14.02 5.33 13.60
CA LYS A 2 -13.18 6.53 13.60
C LYS A 2 -12.90 6.92 12.14
N LYS A 3 -13.11 8.19 11.79
CA LYS A 3 -12.67 8.75 10.52
C LYS A 3 -11.17 9.07 10.62
N TYR A 4 -10.40 8.69 9.61
CA TYR A 4 -8.99 9.03 9.49
C TYR A 4 -8.84 10.42 8.87
N THR A 5 -7.83 11.19 9.25
CA THR A 5 -7.55 12.47 8.59
C THR A 5 -6.88 12.27 7.22
N GLN A 6 -6.93 13.30 6.39
CA GLN A 6 -6.26 13.29 5.07
C GLN A 6 -4.75 13.09 5.19
N GLU A 7 -4.15 13.62 6.25
CA GLU A 7 -2.74 13.52 6.59
C GLU A 7 -2.37 12.11 7.04
N GLU A 8 -3.20 11.49 7.90
CA GLU A 8 -3.03 10.10 8.32
C GLU A 8 -3.07 9.15 7.11
N LEU A 9 -4.07 9.33 6.24
CA LEU A 9 -4.20 8.55 5.00
C LEU A 9 -3.01 8.80 4.06
N ALA A 10 -2.56 10.05 3.90
CA ALA A 10 -1.39 10.37 3.08
C ALA A 10 -0.11 9.73 3.65
N GLY A 11 0.08 9.77 4.97
CA GLY A 11 1.19 9.13 5.66
C GLY A 11 1.21 7.63 5.47
N ALA A 12 0.05 6.98 5.64
CA ALA A 12 -0.11 5.54 5.42
C ALA A 12 0.19 5.14 3.96
N ILE A 13 -0.35 5.89 2.99
CA ILE A 13 -0.10 5.66 1.55
C ILE A 13 1.40 5.77 1.25
N ARG A 14 2.09 6.79 1.77
CA ARG A 14 3.55 6.96 1.60
C ARG A 14 4.34 5.81 2.21
N ALA A 15 4.00 5.40 3.43
CA ALA A 15 4.68 4.31 4.14
C ALA A 15 4.54 2.98 3.40
N ILE A 16 3.31 2.61 3.01
CA ILE A 16 3.03 1.35 2.31
C ILE A 16 3.65 1.35 0.91
N SER A 17 3.61 2.47 0.18
CA SER A 17 4.27 2.59 -1.12
C SER A 17 5.78 2.39 -1.03
N SER A 18 6.40 2.95 0.02
CA SER A 18 7.83 2.78 0.30
C SER A 18 8.16 1.32 0.64
N LEU A 19 7.32 0.68 1.46
CA LEU A 19 7.48 -0.73 1.83
C LEU A 19 7.33 -1.66 0.62
N ALA A 20 6.33 -1.44 -0.23
CA ALA A 20 6.13 -2.20 -1.47
C ALA A 20 7.35 -2.08 -2.40
N SER A 21 7.89 -0.87 -2.55
CA SER A 21 9.08 -0.61 -3.36
C SER A 21 10.32 -1.32 -2.81
N LYS A 22 10.51 -1.32 -1.48
CA LYS A 22 11.60 -2.07 -0.83
C LYS A 22 11.45 -3.57 -1.06
N CYS A 23 10.24 -4.12 -0.92
CA CYS A 23 9.96 -5.53 -1.17
C CYS A 23 10.27 -5.93 -2.63
N GLU A 24 9.91 -5.09 -3.61
CA GLU A 24 10.25 -5.33 -5.02
C GLU A 24 11.77 -5.31 -5.27
N LYS A 25 12.49 -4.35 -4.67
CA LYS A 25 13.97 -4.30 -4.79
C LYS A 25 14.63 -5.54 -4.18
N VAL A 26 14.16 -5.97 -3.02
CA VAL A 26 14.68 -7.16 -2.35
C VAL A 26 14.31 -8.43 -3.13
N ARG A 27 13.10 -8.51 -3.70
CA ARG A 27 12.66 -9.65 -4.54
C ARG A 27 13.61 -9.90 -5.71
N LYS A 28 14.09 -8.83 -6.36
CA LYS A 28 15.03 -8.93 -7.49
C LYS A 28 16.39 -9.56 -7.11
N LYS A 29 16.74 -9.61 -5.82
CA LYS A 29 17.96 -10.27 -5.33
C LYS A 29 17.81 -11.78 -5.20
N PHE A 30 16.58 -12.31 -5.26
CA PHE A 30 16.30 -13.73 -5.13
C PHE A 30 15.96 -14.34 -6.49
N ALA A 31 16.48 -15.53 -6.76
CA ALA A 31 16.16 -16.27 -7.97
C ALA A 31 14.66 -16.63 -8.01
N ALA A 32 14.09 -16.62 -9.22
CA ALA A 32 12.74 -17.12 -9.45
C ALA A 32 12.64 -18.59 -9.01
N GLY A 33 11.50 -18.97 -8.44
CA GLY A 33 11.28 -20.33 -7.91
C GLY A 33 11.68 -20.51 -6.44
N THR A 34 12.44 -19.59 -5.84
CA THR A 34 12.74 -19.63 -4.40
C THR A 34 11.51 -19.26 -3.56
N SER A 35 11.43 -19.80 -2.34
CA SER A 35 10.35 -19.46 -1.40
C SER A 35 10.37 -17.97 -1.04
N GLN A 36 11.55 -17.36 -0.93
CA GLN A 36 11.73 -15.94 -0.65
C GLN A 36 11.19 -15.07 -1.79
N HIS A 37 11.47 -15.44 -3.05
CA HIS A 37 10.94 -14.73 -4.21
C HIS A 37 9.41 -14.77 -4.25
N THR A 38 8.81 -15.94 -4.01
CA THR A 38 7.35 -16.12 -3.96
C THR A 38 6.72 -15.35 -2.79
N LEU A 39 7.32 -15.41 -1.60
CA LEU A 39 6.85 -14.69 -0.42
C LEU A 39 6.83 -13.17 -0.66
N LEU A 40 7.90 -12.63 -1.23
CA LEU A 40 7.99 -11.19 -1.54
C LEU A 40 6.99 -10.77 -2.63
N LYS A 41 6.76 -11.61 -3.64
CA LYS A 41 5.71 -11.40 -4.65
C LYS A 41 4.33 -11.28 -4.00
N ASN A 42 4.01 -12.18 -3.08
CA ASN A 42 2.73 -12.19 -2.36
C ASN A 42 2.57 -10.96 -1.46
N ARG A 43 3.63 -10.59 -0.73
CA ARG A 43 3.66 -9.37 0.10
C ARG A 43 3.42 -8.11 -0.72
N VAL A 44 4.11 -7.96 -1.86
CA VAL A 44 3.90 -6.80 -2.73
C VAL A 44 2.47 -6.73 -3.25
N ARG A 45 1.88 -7.87 -3.64
CA ARG A 45 0.47 -7.92 -4.06
C ARG A 45 -0.46 -7.43 -2.96
N ALA A 46 -0.29 -7.92 -1.72
CA ALA A 46 -1.09 -7.50 -0.58
C ALA A 46 -0.95 -5.99 -0.32
N LEU A 47 0.28 -5.45 -0.33
CA LEU A 47 0.52 -4.02 -0.12
C LEU A 47 -0.12 -3.14 -1.22
N ARG A 48 -0.14 -3.61 -2.46
CA ARG A 48 -0.84 -2.91 -3.56
C ARG A 48 -2.36 -2.87 -3.36
N ILE A 49 -2.95 -3.96 -2.85
CA ILE A 49 -4.37 -3.99 -2.49
C ILE A 49 -4.65 -3.01 -1.36
N SER A 50 -3.83 -3.01 -0.30
CA SER A 50 -3.95 -2.03 0.80
C SER A 50 -3.85 -0.59 0.32
N LEU A 51 -2.95 -0.29 -0.64
CA LEU A 51 -2.87 1.03 -1.25
C LEU A 51 -4.12 1.43 -2.02
N ALA A 52 -4.73 0.51 -2.77
CA ALA A 52 -5.97 0.79 -3.49
C ALA A 52 -7.10 1.14 -2.51
N LEU A 53 -7.22 0.39 -1.40
CA LEU A 53 -8.21 0.66 -0.36
C LEU A 53 -8.00 2.01 0.32
N LEU A 54 -6.76 2.34 0.69
CA LEU A 54 -6.44 3.64 1.32
C LEU A 54 -6.67 4.82 0.37
N LYS A 55 -6.33 4.67 -0.92
CA LYS A 55 -6.60 5.70 -1.92
C LYS A 55 -8.10 5.90 -2.14
N ASN A 56 -8.87 4.82 -2.14
CA ASN A 56 -10.33 4.90 -2.22
C ASN A 56 -10.91 5.62 -1.00
N GLU A 57 -10.43 5.30 0.21
CA GLU A 57 -10.86 5.98 1.44
C GLU A 57 -10.51 7.48 1.42
N LYS A 58 -9.32 7.80 0.90
CA LYS A 58 -8.87 9.19 0.72
C LYS A 58 -9.74 9.96 -0.26
N ALA A 59 -10.15 9.32 -1.36
CA ALA A 59 -11.03 9.90 -2.38
C ALA A 59 -12.45 10.15 -1.83
N LYS A 60 -13.03 9.18 -1.10
CA LYS A 60 -14.34 9.34 -0.45
C LYS A 60 -14.37 10.49 0.56
N SER A 61 -13.26 10.69 1.27
CA SER A 61 -13.09 11.78 2.23
C SER A 61 -13.00 13.17 1.56
N CYS A 62 -12.99 13.25 0.22
CA CYS A 62 -13.07 14.49 -0.55
C CYS A 62 -14.54 14.84 -0.96
N GLU A 63 -15.49 13.91 -0.83
CA GLU A 63 -16.89 14.08 -1.29
C GLU A 63 -17.86 14.52 -0.17
N THR A 64 -17.37 14.98 0.99
CA THR A 64 -18.23 15.39 2.11
C THR A 64 -17.87 16.77 2.65
N GLY A 65 -17.98 17.78 1.79
CA GLY A 65 -17.71 19.17 2.14
C GLY A 65 -18.21 20.16 1.11
N ASP A 66 -19.47 20.05 0.70
CA ASP A 66 -20.27 21.13 0.11
C ASP A 66 -21.73 20.90 0.48
N SER A 67 -22.17 21.48 1.60
CA SER A 67 -23.54 21.95 1.93
C SER A 67 -23.59 22.32 3.41
#